data_AF-A0A5C5TAQ6-F1
#
_entry.id   AF-A0A5C5TAQ6-F1
#
_cell.length_a   1.000
_cell.length_b   1.000
_cell.length_c   1.000
_cell.angle_alpha   90.00
_cell.angle_beta   90.00
_cell.angle_gamma   90.00
#
_symmetry.space_group_name_H-M   'P 1'
#
loop_
_entity.id
_entity.type
_entity.pdbx_description
1 polymer ?
#
loop_
_entity_poly.entity_id
_entity_poly.type
_entity_poly.pdbx_seq_one_letter_code
_entity_poly.pdbx_strand_id
1 'polypeptide(L)'
;MNSPIENFMRVYMFALEKHLQSKKEEIAEIPFQSDEANTDRPLKEYLKQEIESNFSSIPETFDIATVTTNTNNYNVKSLKNISINSVLLPDEISDEVKQNIKEKKQSIYTNPDLCFELNINNSIEYIPIELKSTKKNTIPGSSVQQIDPNEWVIFIKRSSTINITTGQYINAITTKIPFPDRSPRPEVSFDSLCNWNKKHRIVSNDNLRFNQDNDLISKQSIIYDWQSFLSNNWIDILFTSSRVKDNEPWFNNNLRKFILLFLDKYESLSKEQQSNFKNKVKNLIKK
;
A
#
# COMPACT_ATOMS: atom_id res chain seq x y z
N MET A 1 -11.46 -13.20 10.80
CA MET A 1 -12.77 -13.23 10.11
C MET A 1 -12.95 -11.90 9.40
N ASN A 2 -13.26 -11.89 8.10
CA ASN A 2 -13.52 -10.62 7.38
C ASN A 2 -14.82 -10.00 7.91
N SER A 3 -14.74 -8.78 8.43
CA SER A 3 -15.90 -8.04 8.95
C SER A 3 -16.83 -7.59 7.82
N PRO A 4 -18.12 -7.30 8.10
CA PRO A 4 -19.02 -6.66 7.13
C PRO A 4 -18.42 -5.39 6.49
N ILE A 5 -17.67 -4.61 7.27
CA ILE A 5 -16.97 -3.40 6.82
C ILE A 5 -15.96 -3.72 5.74
N GLU A 6 -15.13 -4.74 5.93
CA GLU A 6 -14.11 -5.12 4.96
C GLU A 6 -14.74 -5.60 3.64
N ASN A 7 -15.86 -6.32 3.72
CA ASN A 7 -16.60 -6.72 2.52
C ASN A 7 -17.30 -5.54 1.85
N PHE A 8 -17.85 -4.59 2.63
CA PHE A 8 -18.35 -3.31 2.11
C PHE A 8 -17.27 -2.58 1.35
N MET A 9 -16.11 -2.35 1.96
CA MET A 9 -15.01 -1.63 1.33
C MET A 9 -14.52 -2.31 0.05
N ARG A 10 -14.46 -3.64 -0.01
CA ARG A 10 -14.11 -4.37 -1.25
C ARG A 10 -15.05 -4.07 -2.41
N VAL A 11 -16.35 -4.10 -2.15
CA VAL A 11 -17.38 -3.86 -3.17
C VAL A 11 -17.43 -2.38 -3.50
N TYR A 12 -17.47 -1.52 -2.48
CA TYR A 12 -17.52 -0.08 -2.60
C TYR A 12 -16.32 0.48 -3.36
N MET A 13 -15.08 0.11 -3.01
CA MET A 13 -13.88 0.60 -3.70
C MET A 13 -13.80 0.11 -5.15
N PHE A 14 -14.31 -1.09 -5.44
CA PHE A 14 -14.42 -1.57 -6.83
C PHE A 14 -15.46 -0.77 -7.63
N ALA A 15 -16.62 -0.49 -7.02
CA ALA A 15 -17.65 0.34 -7.64
C ALA A 15 -17.17 1.80 -7.83
N LEU A 16 -16.50 2.37 -6.83
CA LEU A 16 -15.90 3.70 -6.86
C LEU A 16 -14.82 3.79 -7.96
N GLU A 17 -14.01 2.75 -8.14
CA GLU A 17 -13.07 2.70 -9.27
C GLU A 17 -13.82 2.88 -10.60
N LYS A 18 -14.91 2.14 -10.84
CA LYS A 18 -15.69 2.26 -12.08
C LYS A 18 -16.33 3.64 -12.23
N HIS A 19 -16.88 4.17 -11.14
CA HIS A 19 -17.46 5.51 -11.11
C HIS A 19 -16.44 6.58 -11.48
N LEU A 20 -15.31 6.64 -10.78
CA LEU A 20 -14.26 7.62 -11.05
C LEU A 20 -13.65 7.45 -12.46
N GLN A 21 -13.60 6.23 -13.00
CA GLN A 21 -13.16 6.01 -14.38
C GLN A 21 -14.12 6.61 -15.42
N SER A 22 -15.39 6.85 -15.07
CA SER A 22 -16.35 7.60 -15.91
C SER A 22 -16.22 9.13 -15.76
N LYS A 23 -15.41 9.59 -14.81
CA LYS A 23 -15.18 10.99 -14.45
C LYS A 23 -13.78 11.49 -14.85
N LYS A 24 -13.12 10.79 -15.77
CA LYS A 24 -11.71 11.06 -16.14
C LYS A 24 -11.50 12.46 -16.68
N GLU A 25 -12.45 12.95 -17.47
CA GLU A 25 -12.40 14.27 -18.07
C GLU A 25 -12.46 15.34 -16.97
N GLU A 26 -13.38 15.22 -16.02
CA GLU A 26 -13.45 16.12 -14.86
C GLU A 26 -12.17 16.09 -14.02
N ILE A 27 -11.64 14.88 -13.75
CA ILE A 27 -10.39 14.71 -13.01
C ILE A 27 -9.19 15.30 -13.78
N ALA A 28 -9.22 15.30 -15.11
CA ALA A 28 -8.14 15.86 -15.93
C ALA A 28 -8.00 17.38 -15.74
N GLU A 29 -9.11 18.09 -15.52
CA GLU A 29 -9.14 19.54 -15.32
C GLU A 29 -8.63 19.99 -13.94
N ILE A 30 -8.59 19.07 -12.96
CA ILE A 30 -8.09 19.39 -11.62
C ILE A 30 -6.59 19.71 -11.70
N PRO A 31 -6.08 20.78 -11.08
CA PRO A 31 -4.64 21.03 -11.05
C PRO A 31 -3.86 19.87 -10.41
N PHE A 32 -2.81 19.40 -11.08
CA PHE A 32 -1.89 18.41 -10.52
C PHE A 32 -0.73 19.10 -9.80
N GLN A 33 -0.55 18.83 -8.50
CA GLN A 33 0.51 19.43 -7.70
C GLN A 33 1.54 18.35 -7.33
N SER A 34 2.63 18.24 -8.11
CA SER A 34 3.65 17.19 -7.93
C SER A 34 4.63 17.40 -6.79
N ASP A 35 4.71 18.62 -6.25
CA ASP A 35 5.96 19.05 -5.61
C ASP A 35 5.98 18.81 -4.09
N GLU A 36 4.84 18.54 -3.46
CA GLU A 36 4.79 18.10 -2.05
C GLU A 36 3.86 16.91 -1.86
N ALA A 37 4.25 15.97 -1.00
CA ALA A 37 3.52 14.73 -0.74
C ALA A 37 2.14 14.92 -0.06
N ASN A 38 1.67 16.17 0.07
CA ASN A 38 0.38 16.54 0.66
C ASN A 38 -0.38 17.62 -0.16
N THR A 39 0.13 18.04 -1.32
CA THR A 39 -0.42 19.21 -2.07
C THR A 39 -1.57 18.92 -3.01
N ASP A 40 -1.98 17.66 -3.20
CA ASP A 40 -3.14 17.34 -4.04
C ASP A 40 -4.48 17.68 -3.35
N ARG A 41 -4.54 18.82 -2.64
CA ARG A 41 -5.74 19.36 -1.99
C ARG A 41 -6.93 19.50 -2.96
N PRO A 42 -6.77 20.06 -4.18
CA PRO A 42 -7.89 20.16 -5.13
C PRO A 42 -8.48 18.79 -5.50
N LEU A 43 -7.63 17.75 -5.61
CA LEU A 43 -8.07 16.40 -5.89
C LEU A 43 -8.79 15.78 -4.68
N LYS A 44 -8.30 16.02 -3.47
CA LYS A 44 -8.95 15.57 -2.22
C LYS A 44 -10.34 16.19 -2.06
N GLU A 45 -10.45 17.50 -2.29
CA GLU A 45 -11.72 18.24 -2.25
C GLU A 45 -12.71 17.73 -3.30
N TYR A 46 -12.25 17.50 -4.53
CA TYR A 46 -13.07 16.89 -5.58
C TYR A 46 -13.59 15.51 -5.17
N LEU A 47 -12.70 14.62 -4.69
CA LEU A 47 -13.09 13.27 -4.29
C LEU A 47 -14.09 13.30 -3.12
N LYS A 48 -13.87 14.17 -2.13
CA LYS A 48 -14.84 14.41 -1.05
C LYS A 48 -16.21 14.77 -1.60
N GLN A 49 -16.28 15.83 -2.41
CA GLN A 49 -17.55 16.32 -2.97
C GLN A 49 -18.25 15.25 -3.81
N GLU A 50 -17.51 14.57 -4.68
CA GLU A 50 -18.04 13.55 -5.58
C GLU A 50 -18.57 12.33 -4.81
N ILE A 51 -17.84 11.88 -3.80
CA ILE A 51 -18.27 10.76 -2.96
C ILE A 51 -19.50 11.14 -2.13
N GLU A 52 -19.48 12.28 -1.44
CA GLU A 52 -20.60 12.69 -0.59
C GLU A 52 -21.87 12.96 -1.40
N SER A 53 -21.74 13.57 -2.58
CA SER A 53 -22.91 14.00 -3.37
C SER A 53 -23.44 12.90 -4.29
N ASN A 54 -22.55 12.10 -4.88
CA ASN A 54 -22.90 11.22 -6.00
C ASN A 54 -22.59 9.74 -5.76
N PHE A 55 -21.79 9.40 -4.74
CA PHE A 55 -21.30 8.03 -4.55
C PHE A 55 -21.19 7.61 -3.08
N SER A 56 -22.12 8.05 -2.23
CA SER A 56 -22.06 7.82 -0.78
C SER A 56 -22.39 6.39 -0.36
N SER A 57 -22.85 5.54 -1.28
CA SER A 57 -23.17 4.14 -1.02
C SER A 57 -22.92 3.29 -2.27
N ILE A 58 -22.97 1.96 -2.11
CA ILE A 58 -22.91 1.05 -3.26
C ILE A 58 -24.18 1.27 -4.10
N PRO A 59 -24.08 1.69 -5.39
CA PRO A 59 -25.26 1.98 -6.20
C PRO A 59 -26.21 0.80 -6.33
N GLU A 60 -27.51 1.06 -6.37
CA GLU A 60 -28.50 -0.01 -6.55
C GLU A 60 -28.37 -0.74 -7.88
N THR A 61 -27.90 -0.02 -8.91
CA THR A 61 -27.63 -0.52 -10.26
C THR A 61 -26.32 -1.31 -10.37
N PHE A 62 -25.65 -1.59 -9.24
CA PHE A 62 -24.39 -2.32 -9.24
C PHE A 62 -24.63 -3.83 -9.28
N ASP A 63 -24.30 -4.46 -10.41
CA ASP A 63 -24.63 -5.86 -10.74
C ASP A 63 -23.84 -6.93 -9.95
N ILE A 64 -23.29 -6.61 -8.78
CA ILE A 64 -22.59 -7.58 -7.94
C ILE A 64 -23.52 -8.07 -6.82
N ALA A 65 -23.95 -9.33 -6.92
CA ALA A 65 -24.77 -10.00 -5.92
C ALA A 65 -23.96 -10.57 -4.75
N THR A 66 -22.72 -11.01 -5.02
CA THR A 66 -21.86 -11.66 -4.02
C THR A 66 -20.42 -11.20 -4.07
N VAL A 67 -19.76 -11.19 -2.91
CA VAL A 67 -18.31 -11.01 -2.81
C VAL A 67 -17.71 -12.26 -2.19
N THR A 68 -16.75 -12.86 -2.89
CA THR A 68 -16.09 -14.10 -2.46
C THR A 68 -14.62 -13.84 -2.17
N THR A 69 -14.16 -14.23 -0.98
CA THR A 69 -12.74 -14.37 -0.66
C THR A 69 -12.40 -15.84 -0.46
N ASN A 70 -11.11 -16.19 -0.40
CA ASN A 70 -10.69 -17.58 -0.19
C ASN A 70 -11.37 -18.27 1.00
N THR A 71 -11.73 -17.50 2.02
CA THR A 71 -12.32 -17.99 3.26
C THR A 71 -13.84 -17.90 3.32
N ASN A 72 -14.48 -17.01 2.55
CA ASN A 72 -15.87 -16.60 2.79
C ASN A 72 -16.58 -16.25 1.48
N ASN A 73 -17.89 -16.51 1.42
CA ASN A 73 -18.81 -15.94 0.43
C ASN A 73 -19.83 -15.06 1.15
N TYR A 74 -20.03 -13.83 0.70
CA TYR A 74 -20.84 -12.83 1.38
C TYR A 74 -21.84 -12.19 0.42
N ASN A 75 -23.09 -12.02 0.87
CA ASN A 75 -24.15 -11.43 0.06
C ASN A 75 -24.11 -9.90 0.12
N VAL A 76 -23.95 -9.25 -1.03
CA VAL A 76 -23.82 -7.78 -1.12
C VAL A 76 -25.09 -7.05 -0.69
N LYS A 77 -26.27 -7.69 -0.77
CA LYS A 77 -27.52 -7.07 -0.28
C LYS A 77 -27.44 -6.70 1.20
N SER A 78 -26.70 -7.47 1.99
CA SER A 78 -26.49 -7.19 3.43
C SER A 78 -25.49 -6.07 3.72
N LEU A 79 -24.86 -5.49 2.69
CA LEU A 79 -23.97 -4.33 2.78
C LEU A 79 -24.68 -3.02 2.42
N LYS A 80 -25.91 -3.08 1.89
CA LYS A 80 -26.65 -1.90 1.41
C LYS A 80 -27.07 -0.93 2.53
N ASN A 81 -27.06 -1.38 3.78
CA ASN A 81 -27.31 -0.55 4.96
C ASN A 81 -26.07 0.23 5.43
N ILE A 82 -24.93 0.07 4.75
CA ILE A 82 -23.71 0.81 5.02
C ILE A 82 -23.60 1.94 4.01
N SER A 83 -23.38 3.16 4.50
CA SER A 83 -23.13 4.34 3.67
C SER A 83 -22.01 5.18 4.25
N ILE A 84 -21.41 6.00 3.41
CA ILE A 84 -20.52 7.09 3.79
C ILE A 84 -21.39 8.27 4.18
N ASN A 85 -21.31 8.68 5.44
CA ASN A 85 -21.98 9.88 5.94
C ASN A 85 -21.19 11.14 5.58
N SER A 86 -19.85 11.06 5.70
CA SER A 86 -18.93 12.14 5.36
C SER A 86 -17.57 11.61 4.92
N VAL A 87 -16.85 12.42 4.15
CA VAL A 87 -15.44 12.23 3.81
C VAL A 87 -14.64 13.36 4.46
N LEU A 88 -13.82 13.01 5.44
CA LEU A 88 -13.00 13.97 6.17
C LEU A 88 -11.64 14.13 5.48
N LEU A 89 -11.25 15.38 5.23
CA LEU A 89 -9.92 15.78 4.79
C LEU A 89 -8.96 15.87 5.99
N PRO A 90 -7.62 15.90 5.77
CA PRO A 90 -6.64 15.80 6.85
C PRO A 90 -6.77 16.86 7.95
N ASP A 91 -7.27 18.04 7.60
CA ASP A 91 -7.55 19.21 8.46
C ASP A 91 -8.91 19.16 9.16
N GLU A 92 -9.81 18.29 8.70
CA GLU A 92 -11.15 18.08 9.28
C GLU A 92 -11.19 16.93 10.30
N ILE A 93 -10.09 16.17 10.42
CA ILE A 93 -9.97 15.06 11.37
C ILE A 93 -9.76 15.62 12.78
N SER A 94 -10.79 15.51 13.62
CA SER A 94 -10.74 15.89 15.03
C SER A 94 -9.82 14.97 15.85
N ASP A 95 -9.43 15.41 17.04
CA ASP A 95 -8.62 14.59 17.95
C ASP A 95 -9.33 13.29 18.38
N GLU A 96 -10.66 13.29 18.47
CA GLU A 96 -11.47 12.11 18.75
C GLU A 96 -11.39 11.08 17.61
N VAL A 97 -11.59 11.53 16.37
CA VAL A 97 -11.48 10.67 15.17
C VAL A 97 -10.06 10.11 15.07
N LYS A 98 -9.06 10.95 15.29
CA LYS A 98 -7.64 10.57 15.31
C LYS A 98 -7.35 9.49 16.35
N GLN A 99 -7.91 9.61 17.56
CA GLN A 99 -7.76 8.59 18.59
C GLN A 99 -8.43 7.27 18.20
N ASN A 100 -9.62 7.32 17.60
CA ASN A 100 -10.34 6.14 17.11
C ASN A 100 -9.52 5.38 16.04
N ILE A 101 -8.90 6.10 15.11
CA ILE A 101 -8.03 5.52 14.08
C ILE A 101 -6.77 4.91 14.72
N LYS A 102 -6.14 5.61 15.67
CA LYS A 102 -4.92 5.14 16.36
C LYS A 102 -5.13 3.81 17.08
N GLU A 103 -6.28 3.62 17.72
CA GLU A 103 -6.58 2.40 18.47
C GLU A 103 -6.73 1.17 17.57
N LYS A 104 -7.04 1.38 16.29
CA LYS A 104 -7.21 0.32 15.28
C LYS A 104 -5.95 0.05 14.46
N LYS A 105 -5.02 1.01 14.38
CA LYS A 105 -3.80 0.94 13.54
C LYS A 105 -2.61 0.40 14.33
N GLN A 106 -1.82 -0.48 13.71
CA GLN A 106 -0.56 -0.98 14.29
C GLN A 106 0.66 -0.14 13.92
N SER A 107 0.59 0.64 12.85
CA SER A 107 1.67 1.50 12.38
C SER A 107 1.65 2.87 13.05
N ILE A 108 2.73 3.63 12.89
CA ILE A 108 2.80 5.02 13.38
C ILE A 108 1.71 5.84 12.69
N TYR A 109 0.89 6.49 13.52
CA TYR A 109 -0.19 7.33 13.03
C TYR A 109 0.32 8.49 12.18
N THR A 110 -0.32 8.66 11.03
CA THR A 110 -0.26 9.81 10.16
C THR A 110 -1.69 10.23 9.82
N ASN A 111 -1.93 11.51 9.61
CA ASN A 111 -3.24 11.93 9.09
C ASN A 111 -3.41 11.27 7.71
N PRO A 112 -4.51 10.53 7.48
CA PRO A 112 -4.79 9.95 6.17
C PRO A 112 -5.15 11.05 5.16
N ASP A 113 -5.03 10.73 3.87
CA ASP A 113 -5.38 11.66 2.80
C ASP A 113 -6.88 11.96 2.76
N LEU A 114 -7.69 10.94 2.99
CA LEU A 114 -9.12 11.00 3.19
C LEU A 114 -9.49 10.03 4.33
N CYS A 115 -10.57 10.30 5.06
CA CYS A 115 -11.14 9.38 6.01
C CYS A 115 -12.64 9.24 5.73
N PHE A 116 -13.10 8.02 5.42
CA PHE A 116 -14.52 7.76 5.27
C PHE A 116 -15.15 7.56 6.64
N GLU A 117 -16.15 8.38 6.95
CA GLU A 117 -17.04 8.18 8.08
C GLU A 117 -18.22 7.31 7.61
N LEU A 118 -18.18 6.03 7.97
CA LEU A 118 -19.22 5.07 7.63
C LEU A 118 -20.33 5.07 8.68
N ASN A 119 -21.59 5.13 8.24
CA ASN A 119 -22.74 4.80 9.06
C ASN A 119 -23.13 3.34 8.85
N ILE A 120 -23.16 2.59 9.95
CA ILE A 120 -23.51 1.16 9.99
C ILE A 120 -24.54 0.96 11.09
N ASN A 121 -25.82 0.86 10.72
CA ASN A 121 -26.90 0.67 11.70
C ASN A 121 -26.83 1.65 12.88
N ASN A 122 -26.62 2.95 12.61
CA ASN A 122 -26.46 4.03 13.59
C ASN A 122 -25.16 3.98 14.41
N SER A 123 -24.20 3.13 14.05
CA SER A 123 -22.82 3.18 14.56
C SER A 123 -21.91 3.83 13.54
N ILE A 124 -20.93 4.60 14.01
CA ILE A 124 -19.95 5.29 13.16
C ILE A 124 -18.63 4.53 13.16
N GLU A 125 -18.07 4.32 11.98
CA GLU A 125 -16.77 3.71 11.77
C GLU A 125 -15.91 4.59 10.86
N TYR A 126 -14.62 4.76 11.21
CA TYR A 126 -13.71 5.62 10.47
C TYR A 126 -12.70 4.78 9.68
N ILE A 127 -12.70 4.92 8.36
CA ILE A 127 -11.83 4.16 7.47
C ILE A 127 -10.85 5.10 6.76
N PRO A 128 -9.56 5.06 7.14
CA PRO A 128 -8.49 5.78 6.44
C PRO A 128 -8.35 5.32 4.98
N ILE A 129 -8.22 6.28 4.08
CA ILE A 129 -7.97 6.08 2.66
C ILE A 129 -6.72 6.89 2.27
N GLU A 130 -5.76 6.22 1.66
CA GLU A 130 -4.60 6.84 1.03
C GLU A 130 -4.95 7.29 -0.39
N LEU A 131 -4.47 8.47 -0.77
CA LEU A 131 -4.59 9.00 -2.12
C LEU A 131 -3.20 9.07 -2.75
N LYS A 132 -2.98 8.27 -3.79
CA LYS A 132 -1.76 8.34 -4.60
C LYS A 132 -2.06 8.93 -5.97
N SER A 133 -1.26 9.90 -6.38
CA SER A 133 -1.44 10.63 -7.62
C SER A 133 -0.09 10.88 -8.26
N THR A 134 0.06 10.56 -9.54
CA THR A 134 1.35 10.67 -10.23
C THR A 134 1.20 10.83 -11.75
N LYS A 135 2.08 11.63 -12.36
CA LYS A 135 2.25 11.66 -13.83
C LYS A 135 2.99 10.44 -14.37
N LYS A 136 3.77 9.76 -13.52
CA LYS A 136 4.60 8.60 -13.88
C LYS A 136 3.85 7.29 -13.58
N ASN A 137 4.55 6.19 -13.44
CA ASN A 137 3.98 4.94 -12.93
C ASN A 137 4.27 4.75 -11.44
N THR A 138 5.48 5.11 -11.02
CA THR A 138 5.98 4.86 -9.67
C THR A 138 6.17 6.16 -8.89
N ILE A 139 5.98 6.07 -7.57
CA ILE A 139 6.28 7.14 -6.62
C ILE A 139 6.84 6.52 -5.32
N PRO A 140 7.61 7.28 -4.54
CA PRO A 140 7.94 6.87 -3.18
C PRO A 140 6.66 6.63 -2.38
N GLY A 141 6.57 5.47 -1.72
CA GLY A 141 5.53 5.21 -0.73
C GLY A 141 5.77 5.95 0.58
N SER A 142 4.99 5.59 1.58
CA SER A 142 5.12 6.06 2.95
C SER A 142 6.31 5.36 3.62
N SER A 143 6.79 5.88 4.76
CA SER A 143 7.81 5.16 5.53
C SER A 143 7.28 3.79 5.94
N VAL A 144 8.09 2.73 5.91
CA VAL A 144 7.68 1.38 6.37
C VAL A 144 7.06 1.38 7.77
N GLN A 145 7.44 2.33 8.63
CA GLN A 145 6.89 2.47 9.98
C GLN A 145 5.47 3.08 10.00
N GLN A 146 5.05 3.75 8.93
CA GLN A 146 3.76 4.44 8.82
C GLN A 146 2.75 3.63 8.00
N ILE A 147 3.23 2.74 7.12
CA ILE A 147 2.38 1.92 6.26
C ILE A 147 1.50 0.99 7.09
N ASP A 148 0.19 1.09 6.89
CA ASP A 148 -0.71 -0.03 7.17
C ASP A 148 -0.96 -0.79 5.85
N PRO A 149 -0.56 -2.07 5.74
CA PRO A 149 -0.68 -2.81 4.49
C PRO A 149 -2.14 -2.98 4.03
N ASN A 150 -3.10 -2.94 4.95
CA ASN A 150 -4.52 -3.15 4.66
C ASN A 150 -5.25 -1.84 4.37
N GLU A 151 -4.59 -0.68 4.51
CA GLU A 151 -5.15 0.62 4.21
C GLU A 151 -5.61 0.68 2.75
N TRP A 152 -6.79 1.25 2.51
CA TRP A 152 -7.34 1.37 1.18
C TRP A 152 -6.66 2.52 0.42
N VAL A 153 -6.49 2.35 -0.88
CA VAL A 153 -5.82 3.31 -1.74
C VAL A 153 -6.71 3.63 -2.93
N ILE A 154 -6.80 4.93 -3.24
CA ILE A 154 -7.22 5.44 -4.54
C ILE A 154 -5.94 5.89 -5.26
N PHE A 155 -5.60 5.24 -6.37
CA PHE A 155 -4.39 5.55 -7.14
C PHE A 155 -4.79 6.13 -8.51
N ILE A 156 -4.43 7.38 -8.76
CA ILE A 156 -4.68 8.11 -10.00
C ILE A 156 -3.37 8.33 -10.77
N LYS A 157 -3.26 7.75 -11.95
CA LYS A 157 -2.18 8.01 -12.91
C LYS A 157 -2.64 9.09 -13.88
N ARG A 158 -1.99 10.26 -13.80
CA ARG A 158 -2.33 11.51 -14.48
C ARG A 158 -1.35 11.79 -15.63
N SER A 159 -1.26 10.84 -16.56
CA SER A 159 -0.33 10.92 -17.71
C SER A 159 -1.00 11.63 -18.90
N SER A 160 -0.78 11.18 -20.14
CA SER A 160 -1.57 11.63 -21.29
C SER A 160 -3.05 11.24 -21.19
N THR A 161 -3.34 10.19 -20.41
CA THR A 161 -4.70 9.80 -20.04
C THR A 161 -4.78 9.66 -18.52
N ILE A 162 -5.96 10.00 -17.96
CA ILE A 162 -6.28 9.72 -16.56
C ILE A 162 -6.67 8.27 -16.43
N ASN A 163 -5.96 7.51 -15.60
CA ASN A 163 -6.30 6.14 -15.25
C ASN A 163 -6.40 6.04 -13.74
N ILE A 164 -7.46 5.40 -13.25
CA ILE A 164 -7.72 5.25 -11.82
C ILE A 164 -7.72 3.76 -11.48
N THR A 165 -7.17 3.41 -10.33
CA THR A 165 -7.36 2.08 -9.75
C THR A 165 -7.46 2.17 -8.23
N THR A 166 -8.17 1.22 -7.62
CA THR A 166 -8.34 1.13 -6.17
C THR A 166 -7.93 -0.24 -5.65
N GLY A 167 -7.58 -0.30 -4.37
CA GLY A 167 -7.29 -1.57 -3.67
C GLY A 167 -6.57 -1.32 -2.35
N GLN A 168 -5.97 -2.37 -1.78
CA GLN A 168 -5.19 -2.25 -0.54
C GLN A 168 -3.75 -1.80 -0.85
N TYR A 169 -3.15 -1.05 0.07
CA TYR A 169 -1.83 -0.44 -0.08
C TYR A 169 -0.74 -1.45 -0.40
N ILE A 170 -0.76 -2.60 0.29
CA ILE A 170 0.18 -3.71 0.07
C ILE A 170 0.22 -4.15 -1.41
N ASN A 171 -0.89 -4.04 -2.14
CA ASN A 171 -0.97 -4.47 -3.53
C ASN A 171 -0.30 -3.49 -4.49
N ALA A 172 -0.15 -2.22 -4.08
CA ALA A 172 0.58 -1.19 -4.83
C ALA A 172 2.10 -1.23 -4.59
N ILE A 173 2.57 -1.83 -3.49
CA ILE A 173 3.99 -1.96 -3.16
C ILE A 173 4.70 -2.82 -4.21
N THR A 174 5.80 -2.28 -4.74
CA THR A 174 6.76 -3.00 -5.57
C THR A 174 7.74 -3.78 -4.69
N THR A 175 8.53 -4.69 -5.28
CA THR A 175 9.63 -5.36 -4.56
C THR A 175 10.90 -4.50 -4.43
N LYS A 176 10.83 -3.22 -4.82
CA LYS A 176 11.98 -2.30 -4.81
C LYS A 176 11.98 -1.45 -3.55
N ILE A 177 13.10 -1.47 -2.85
CA ILE A 177 13.42 -0.54 -1.77
C ILE A 177 14.65 0.26 -2.19
N PRO A 178 14.56 1.60 -2.35
CA PRO A 178 15.74 2.43 -2.56
C PRO A 178 16.65 2.33 -1.34
N PHE A 179 17.98 2.39 -1.55
CA PHE A 179 18.95 2.25 -0.46
C PHE A 179 18.66 3.29 0.64
N PRO A 180 18.34 2.85 1.87
CA PRO A 180 17.88 3.77 2.90
C PRO A 180 19.03 4.49 3.61
N ASP A 181 19.00 5.83 3.65
CA ASP A 181 19.71 6.64 4.66
C ASP A 181 18.90 6.75 5.98
N ARG A 182 17.59 6.42 5.91
CA ARG A 182 16.61 6.39 7.02
C ARG A 182 15.62 5.25 6.78
N SER A 183 14.70 4.98 7.72
CA SER A 183 13.63 3.96 7.52
C SER A 183 13.09 4.01 6.09
N PRO A 184 13.15 2.89 5.34
CA PRO A 184 12.92 2.92 3.91
C PRO A 184 11.49 3.32 3.58
N ARG A 185 11.34 3.86 2.37
CA ARG A 185 10.04 4.08 1.73
C ARG A 185 9.95 3.13 0.54
N PRO A 186 9.22 2.01 0.62
CA PRO A 186 9.06 1.13 -0.52
C PRO A 186 8.45 1.91 -1.68
N GLU A 187 8.89 1.63 -2.90
CA GLU A 187 8.28 2.22 -4.08
C GLU A 187 6.89 1.61 -4.29
N VAL A 188 5.89 2.46 -4.50
CA VAL A 188 4.54 2.04 -4.90
C VAL A 188 4.33 2.36 -6.38
N SER A 189 3.55 1.53 -7.07
CA SER A 189 3.25 1.77 -8.48
C SER A 189 1.80 1.51 -8.87
N PHE A 190 1.31 2.33 -9.79
CA PHE A 190 -0.03 2.18 -10.37
C PHE A 190 -0.15 0.83 -11.08
N ASP A 191 0.86 0.47 -11.90
CA ASP A 191 0.86 -0.78 -12.65
C ASP A 191 0.91 -2.00 -11.72
N SER A 192 1.59 -1.94 -10.57
CA SER A 192 1.58 -3.02 -9.56
C SER A 192 0.17 -3.30 -9.06
N LEU A 193 -0.55 -2.25 -8.66
CA LEU A 193 -1.93 -2.38 -8.18
C LEU A 193 -2.88 -2.84 -9.30
N CYS A 194 -2.75 -2.27 -10.50
CA CYS A 194 -3.52 -2.69 -11.67
C CYS A 194 -3.30 -4.16 -12.03
N ASN A 195 -2.04 -4.61 -12.06
CA ASN A 195 -1.71 -5.99 -12.39
C ASN A 195 -2.19 -6.95 -11.30
N TRP A 196 -2.08 -6.54 -10.02
CA TRP A 196 -2.66 -7.29 -8.92
C TRP A 196 -4.17 -7.43 -9.08
N ASN A 197 -4.88 -6.33 -9.35
CA ASN A 197 -6.32 -6.33 -9.57
C ASN A 197 -6.71 -7.25 -10.74
N LYS A 198 -6.00 -7.20 -11.87
CA LYS A 198 -6.26 -8.10 -13.01
C LYS A 198 -6.12 -9.59 -12.66
N LYS A 199 -5.15 -9.94 -11.81
CA LYS A 199 -4.85 -11.33 -11.43
C LYS A 199 -5.72 -11.84 -10.28
N HIS A 200 -6.08 -10.97 -9.34
CA HIS A 200 -6.67 -11.37 -8.06
C HIS A 200 -8.10 -10.87 -7.86
N ARG A 201 -8.55 -9.80 -8.52
CA ARG A 201 -9.92 -9.26 -8.42
C ARG A 201 -10.71 -9.60 -9.69
N ILE A 202 -11.42 -10.73 -9.66
CA ILE A 202 -12.14 -11.30 -10.80
C ILE A 202 -13.63 -11.01 -10.66
N VAL A 203 -14.27 -10.54 -11.74
CA VAL A 203 -15.72 -10.41 -11.82
C VAL A 203 -16.26 -11.45 -12.79
N SER A 204 -17.21 -12.27 -12.33
CA SER A 204 -17.88 -13.27 -13.16
C SER A 204 -19.23 -13.63 -12.55
N ASN A 205 -20.30 -13.68 -13.36
CA ASN A 205 -21.66 -14.07 -12.94
C ASN A 205 -22.11 -13.37 -11.64
N ASP A 206 -22.07 -12.03 -11.63
CA ASP A 206 -22.47 -11.18 -10.50
C ASP A 206 -21.70 -11.46 -9.19
N ASN A 207 -20.53 -12.09 -9.29
CA ASN A 207 -19.64 -12.36 -8.17
C ASN A 207 -18.33 -11.59 -8.34
N LEU A 208 -17.98 -10.80 -7.32
CA LEU A 208 -16.67 -10.18 -7.16
C LEU A 208 -15.78 -11.08 -6.30
N ARG A 209 -14.82 -11.76 -6.92
CA ARG A 209 -13.92 -12.71 -6.26
C ARG A 209 -12.53 -12.13 -6.05
N PHE A 210 -12.00 -12.27 -4.83
CA PHE A 210 -10.62 -11.97 -4.46
C PHE A 210 -9.83 -13.27 -4.22
N ASN A 211 -8.91 -13.58 -5.13
CA ASN A 211 -8.06 -14.78 -5.04
C ASN A 211 -6.89 -14.58 -4.06
N GLN A 212 -6.30 -15.68 -3.61
CA GLN A 212 -5.04 -15.67 -2.87
C GLN A 212 -3.92 -15.02 -3.67
N ASP A 213 -3.14 -14.18 -2.98
CA ASP A 213 -1.88 -13.66 -3.48
C ASP A 213 -0.72 -14.42 -2.81
N ASN A 214 -0.02 -15.22 -3.60
CA ASN A 214 1.13 -15.98 -3.13
C ASN A 214 2.37 -15.09 -2.88
N ASP A 215 2.40 -13.90 -3.49
CA ASP A 215 3.50 -12.95 -3.37
C ASP A 215 3.33 -12.03 -2.13
N LEU A 216 2.21 -12.16 -1.41
CA LEU A 216 1.86 -11.33 -0.25
C LEU A 216 2.92 -11.40 0.86
N ILE A 217 3.46 -12.60 1.14
CA ILE A 217 4.47 -12.81 2.19
C ILE A 217 5.72 -11.99 1.91
N SER A 218 6.20 -12.00 0.66
CA SER A 218 7.37 -11.22 0.25
C SER A 218 7.12 -9.73 0.42
N LYS A 219 5.93 -9.22 0.06
CA LYS A 219 5.58 -7.80 0.27
C LYS A 219 5.44 -7.44 1.74
N GLN A 220 4.89 -8.33 2.56
CA GLN A 220 4.79 -8.15 4.01
C GLN A 220 6.19 -8.09 4.66
N SER A 221 7.14 -8.89 4.18
CA SER A 221 8.52 -8.86 4.70
C SER A 221 9.19 -7.50 4.50
N ILE A 222 8.87 -6.78 3.41
CA ILE A 222 9.34 -5.41 3.16
C ILE A 222 8.82 -4.42 4.22
N ILE A 223 7.64 -4.65 4.79
CA ILE A 223 7.05 -3.74 5.77
C ILE A 223 7.50 -4.09 7.18
N TYR A 224 7.41 -5.38 7.55
CA TYR A 224 7.60 -5.82 8.93
C TYR A 224 9.06 -6.11 9.29
N ASP A 225 9.88 -6.54 8.33
CA ASP A 225 11.30 -6.84 8.55
C ASP A 225 12.16 -6.47 7.33
N TRP A 226 12.10 -5.18 6.99
CA TRP A 226 12.81 -4.63 5.85
C TRP A 226 14.33 -4.81 5.96
N GLN A 227 14.88 -4.86 7.19
CA GLN A 227 16.31 -5.04 7.43
C GLN A 227 16.76 -6.45 7.05
N SER A 228 16.01 -7.48 7.45
CA SER A 228 16.28 -8.85 7.02
C SER A 228 16.03 -9.01 5.52
N PHE A 229 14.97 -8.41 4.97
CA PHE A 229 14.70 -8.43 3.54
C PHE A 229 15.88 -7.86 2.73
N LEU A 230 16.40 -6.68 3.10
CA LEU A 230 17.58 -6.10 2.44
C LEU A 230 18.83 -6.95 2.63
N SER A 231 19.06 -7.47 3.83
CA SER A 231 20.21 -8.31 4.13
C SER A 231 20.22 -9.57 3.25
N ASN A 232 19.07 -10.23 3.10
CA ASN A 232 18.92 -11.38 2.21
C ASN A 232 19.16 -11.02 0.75
N ASN A 233 18.61 -9.91 0.26
CA ASN A 233 18.89 -9.44 -1.10
C ASN A 233 20.38 -9.15 -1.34
N TRP A 234 21.09 -8.61 -0.35
CA TRP A 234 22.54 -8.38 -0.42
C TRP A 234 23.33 -9.68 -0.46
N ILE A 235 22.92 -10.69 0.31
CA ILE A 235 23.46 -12.04 0.21
C ILE A 235 23.21 -12.60 -1.20
N ASP A 236 22.00 -12.48 -1.73
CA ASP A 236 21.68 -12.99 -3.08
C ASP A 236 22.55 -12.34 -4.17
N ILE A 237 22.88 -11.05 -4.06
CA ILE A 237 23.81 -10.39 -4.99
C ILE A 237 25.17 -11.10 -5.05
N LEU A 238 25.66 -11.61 -3.91
CA LEU A 238 26.94 -12.30 -3.80
C LEU A 238 26.88 -13.75 -4.31
N PHE A 239 25.77 -14.45 -4.07
CA PHE A 239 25.67 -15.89 -4.35
C PHE A 239 24.97 -16.25 -5.67
N THR A 240 24.10 -15.38 -6.20
CA THR A 240 23.29 -15.69 -7.39
C THR A 240 23.85 -15.10 -8.70
N SER A 241 24.68 -14.07 -8.61
CA SER A 241 25.19 -13.37 -9.79
C SER A 241 26.46 -14.04 -10.31
N SER A 242 26.39 -14.63 -11.51
CA SER A 242 27.56 -15.24 -12.18
C SER A 242 28.41 -14.24 -12.96
N ARG A 243 27.89 -13.03 -13.24
CA ARG A 243 28.56 -11.95 -13.96
C ARG A 243 28.08 -10.57 -13.46
N VAL A 244 28.92 -9.57 -13.61
CA VAL A 244 28.56 -8.15 -13.43
C VAL A 244 27.56 -7.75 -14.52
N LYS A 245 26.46 -7.10 -14.14
CA LYS A 245 25.46 -6.57 -15.09
C LYS A 245 25.84 -5.14 -15.48
N ASP A 246 25.68 -4.77 -16.76
CA ASP A 246 26.11 -3.47 -17.30
C ASP A 246 25.49 -2.26 -16.60
N ASN A 247 24.30 -2.41 -16.01
CA ASN A 247 23.56 -1.34 -15.31
C ASN A 247 23.34 -1.65 -13.82
N GLU A 248 24.23 -2.42 -13.18
CA GLU A 248 24.10 -2.64 -11.74
C GLU A 248 24.46 -1.40 -10.91
N PRO A 249 23.81 -1.18 -9.75
CA PRO A 249 24.19 -0.10 -8.84
C PRO A 249 25.65 -0.23 -8.39
N TRP A 250 26.37 0.90 -8.30
CA TRP A 250 27.75 0.93 -7.79
C TRP A 250 27.88 0.25 -6.41
N PHE A 251 26.81 0.27 -5.61
CA PHE A 251 26.74 -0.36 -4.30
C PHE A 251 27.04 -1.86 -4.38
N ASN A 252 26.59 -2.56 -5.41
CA ASN A 252 26.85 -4.00 -5.57
C ASN A 252 28.35 -4.28 -5.65
N ASN A 253 29.09 -3.45 -6.38
CA ASN A 253 30.54 -3.56 -6.47
C ASN A 253 31.22 -3.26 -5.12
N ASN A 254 30.75 -2.24 -4.40
CA ASN A 254 31.28 -1.94 -3.06
C ASN A 254 30.96 -3.04 -2.04
N LEU A 255 29.79 -3.68 -2.12
CA LEU A 255 29.44 -4.83 -1.30
C LEU A 255 30.39 -6.01 -1.56
N ARG A 256 30.74 -6.28 -2.82
CA ARG A 256 31.72 -7.31 -3.18
C ARG A 256 33.12 -7.00 -2.63
N LYS A 257 33.58 -5.75 -2.72
CA LYS A 257 34.86 -5.33 -2.12
C LYS A 257 34.83 -5.46 -0.59
N PHE A 258 33.74 -5.01 0.04
CA PHE A 258 33.56 -5.09 1.47
C PHE A 258 33.61 -6.53 1.96
N ILE A 259 32.90 -7.46 1.30
CA ILE A 259 32.84 -8.85 1.77
C ILE A 259 34.18 -9.56 1.63
N LEU A 260 34.96 -9.29 0.57
CA LEU A 260 36.31 -9.84 0.43
C LEU A 260 37.22 -9.36 1.58
N LEU A 261 37.26 -8.05 1.84
CA LEU A 261 38.03 -7.50 2.95
C LEU A 261 37.56 -8.01 4.31
N PHE A 262 36.25 -8.20 4.48
CA PHE A 262 35.67 -8.78 5.69
C PHE A 262 36.11 -10.24 5.87
N LEU A 263 36.06 -11.06 4.81
CA LEU A 263 36.45 -12.46 4.83
C LEU A 263 37.93 -12.61 5.15
N ASP A 264 38.81 -11.86 4.47
CA ASP A 264 40.26 -11.88 4.73
C ASP A 264 40.55 -11.61 6.22
N LYS A 265 39.88 -10.61 6.81
CA LYS A 265 40.02 -10.27 8.22
C LYS A 265 39.39 -11.30 9.16
N TYR A 266 38.26 -11.89 8.79
CA TYR A 266 37.55 -12.87 9.63
C TYR A 266 38.27 -14.22 9.64
N GLU A 267 38.83 -14.61 8.51
CA GLU A 267 39.60 -15.85 8.34
C GLU A 267 40.97 -15.79 9.03
N SER A 268 41.55 -14.58 9.20
CA SER A 268 42.77 -14.40 9.99
C SER A 268 42.59 -14.56 11.51
N LEU A 269 41.35 -14.66 12.00
CA LEU A 269 41.03 -14.82 13.43
C LEU A 269 41.09 -16.29 13.87
N SER A 270 41.45 -16.52 15.13
CA SER A 270 41.30 -17.84 15.75
C SER A 270 39.82 -18.22 15.90
N LYS A 271 39.53 -19.52 16.11
CA LYS A 271 38.15 -19.99 16.32
C LYS A 271 37.44 -19.34 17.51
N GLU A 272 38.18 -19.07 18.59
CA GLU A 272 37.67 -18.36 19.76
C GLU A 272 37.32 -16.90 19.39
N GLN A 273 38.22 -16.20 18.70
CA GLN A 273 37.99 -14.83 18.24
C GLN A 273 36.82 -14.74 17.26
N GLN A 274 36.68 -15.71 16.35
CA GLN A 274 35.54 -15.83 15.43
C GLN A 274 34.21 -15.96 16.18
N SER A 275 34.17 -16.74 17.26
CA SER A 275 32.99 -16.91 18.12
C SER A 275 32.66 -15.62 18.88
N ASN A 276 33.66 -15.00 19.49
CA ASN A 276 33.52 -13.73 20.20
C ASN A 276 33.03 -12.60 19.28
N PHE A 277 33.54 -12.53 18.05
CA PHE A 277 33.07 -11.58 17.05
C PHE A 277 31.59 -11.80 16.70
N LYS A 278 31.17 -13.05 16.44
CA LYS A 278 29.76 -13.38 16.14
C LYS A 278 28.83 -12.95 17.27
N ASN A 279 29.19 -13.23 18.52
CA ASN A 279 28.40 -12.82 19.68
C ASN A 279 28.35 -11.30 19.83
N LYS A 280 29.48 -10.61 19.62
CA LYS A 280 29.52 -9.14 19.62
C LYS A 280 28.59 -8.55 18.57
N VAL A 281 28.62 -9.05 17.32
CA VAL A 281 27.73 -8.56 16.25
C VAL A 281 26.27 -8.82 16.59
N LYS A 282 25.92 -10.02 17.05
CA LYS A 282 24.54 -10.34 17.48
C LYS A 282 24.01 -9.37 18.54
N ASN A 283 24.86 -8.98 19.49
CA ASN A 283 24.50 -8.05 20.56
C ASN A 283 24.36 -6.59 20.09
N LEU A 284 24.90 -6.25 18.91
CA LEU A 284 24.81 -4.89 18.33
C LEU A 284 23.61 -4.71 17.40
N ILE A 285 22.91 -5.79 17.02
CA ILE A 285 21.69 -5.70 16.22
C ILE A 285 20.57 -5.12 17.08
N LYS A 286 20.03 -3.97 16.67
CA LYS A 286 18.84 -3.38 17.29
C LYS A 286 17.61 -4.13 16.78
N LYS A 287 16.70 -4.47 17.70
CA LYS A 287 15.37 -5.00 17.39
C LYS A 287 14.44 -3.87 16.95
#